data_AF-A0A316LNI4-F1
#
_entry.id   AF-A0A316LNI4-F1
#
_cell.length_a   1.000
_cell.length_b   1.000
_cell.length_c   1.000
_cell.angle_alpha   90.00
_cell.angle_beta   90.00
_cell.angle_gamma   90.00
#
_symmetry.space_group_name_H-M   'P 1'
#
loop_
_entity.id
_entity.type
_entity.pdbx_description
1 polymer ?
#
loop_
_entity_poly.entity_id
_entity_poly.type
_entity_poly.pdbx_seq_one_letter_code
_entity_poly.pdbx_strand_id
1 'polypeptide(L)'
;MKPSIQIRAVKSDDEKQLCEIIREAWNYQCYSRKKHVIDAIVNHILLEYAMEQSYMRVAVQGDRILGLLMGRNEESYSRRQVMRYWPKRILLSIYLRGTQVGRRYLKKQPHGKSGRSTPVAEL
;
A
#
# COMPACT_ATOMS: atom_id res chain seq x y z
N MET A 1 -29.88 -14.53 -3.72
CA MET A 1 -29.69 -13.08 -3.53
C MET A 1 -28.26 -12.73 -3.93
N LYS A 2 -28.02 -11.68 -4.74
CA LYS A 2 -26.65 -11.22 -5.01
C LYS A 2 -26.07 -10.63 -3.71
N PRO A 3 -24.86 -11.03 -3.28
CA PRO A 3 -24.28 -10.47 -2.07
C PRO A 3 -24.08 -8.96 -2.24
N SER A 4 -24.63 -8.17 -1.31
CA SER A 4 -24.53 -6.71 -1.31
C SER A 4 -23.12 -6.28 -0.90
N ILE A 5 -22.58 -5.27 -1.56
CA ILE A 5 -21.29 -4.68 -1.17
C ILE A 5 -21.46 -3.92 0.15
N GLN A 6 -20.55 -4.15 1.10
CA GLN A 6 -20.51 -3.47 2.38
C GLN A 6 -19.19 -2.73 2.56
N ILE A 7 -19.22 -1.59 3.26
CA ILE A 7 -18.02 -0.80 3.58
C ILE A 7 -17.74 -0.91 5.08
N ARG A 8 -16.55 -1.37 5.44
CA ARG A 8 -16.15 -1.53 6.85
C ARG A 8 -14.72 -1.08 7.12
N ALA A 9 -14.38 -0.90 8.39
CA ALA A 9 -13.01 -0.64 8.82
C ALA A 9 -12.08 -1.81 8.46
N VAL A 10 -10.82 -1.49 8.18
CA VAL A 10 -9.77 -2.48 7.94
C VAL A 10 -9.49 -3.26 9.23
N LYS A 11 -9.54 -4.58 9.13
CA LYS A 11 -9.16 -5.54 10.17
C LYS A 11 -7.74 -6.03 9.92
N SER A 12 -7.09 -6.56 10.94
CA SER A 12 -5.74 -7.14 10.80
C SER A 12 -5.70 -8.29 9.79
N ASP A 13 -6.77 -9.07 9.68
CA ASP A 13 -6.84 -10.21 8.76
C ASP A 13 -6.97 -9.79 7.28
N ASP A 14 -7.32 -8.53 7.02
CA ASP A 14 -7.46 -7.99 5.66
C ASP A 14 -6.11 -7.78 4.97
N GLU A 15 -5.02 -7.70 5.73
CA GLU A 15 -3.68 -7.34 5.25
C GLU A 15 -3.22 -8.25 4.09
N LYS A 16 -3.50 -9.55 4.17
CA LYS A 16 -3.14 -10.51 3.11
C LYS A 16 -3.88 -10.23 1.80
N GLN A 17 -5.21 -10.08 1.85
CA GLN A 17 -6.01 -9.81 0.66
C GLN A 17 -5.71 -8.42 0.08
N LEU A 18 -5.42 -7.44 0.93
CA LEU A 18 -5.00 -6.11 0.47
C LEU A 18 -3.65 -6.14 -0.24
N CYS A 19 -2.69 -6.92 0.27
CA CYS A 19 -1.43 -7.15 -0.42
C CYS A 19 -1.65 -7.84 -1.78
N GLU A 20 -2.61 -8.76 -1.90
CA GLU A 20 -2.96 -9.36 -3.20
C GLU A 20 -3.57 -8.35 -4.17
N ILE A 21 -4.51 -7.52 -3.71
CA ILE A 21 -5.11 -6.46 -4.55
C ILE A 21 -4.04 -5.47 -5.03
N ILE A 22 -3.17 -5.02 -4.11
CA ILE A 22 -2.03 -4.19 -4.46
C ILE A 22 -1.18 -4.93 -5.48
N ARG A 23 -0.86 -6.21 -5.22
CA ARG A 23 -0.10 -7.11 -6.11
C ARG A 23 -0.73 -7.28 -7.50
N GLU A 24 -2.04 -7.18 -7.64
CA GLU A 24 -2.69 -7.24 -8.96
C GLU A 24 -2.64 -5.88 -9.66
N ALA A 25 -2.89 -4.79 -8.93
CA ALA A 25 -3.03 -3.44 -9.49
C ALA A 25 -1.75 -2.86 -10.09
N TRP A 26 -0.58 -3.13 -9.50
CA TRP A 26 0.68 -2.51 -9.94
C TRP A 26 1.41 -3.30 -11.06
N ASN A 27 0.87 -4.43 -11.51
CA ASN A 27 1.42 -5.24 -12.62
C ASN A 27 2.94 -5.56 -12.48
N TYR A 28 3.30 -6.36 -11.47
CA TYR A 28 4.67 -6.50 -10.91
C TYR A 28 5.63 -7.40 -11.68
N GLN A 29 5.14 -8.17 -12.66
CA GLN A 29 5.98 -9.08 -13.44
C GLN A 29 7.14 -8.34 -14.14
N CYS A 30 7.01 -7.02 -14.29
CA CYS A 30 8.00 -6.11 -14.89
C CYS A 30 9.25 -5.85 -14.00
N TYR A 31 9.20 -6.10 -12.68
CA TYR A 31 10.23 -5.61 -11.74
C TYR A 31 11.16 -6.69 -11.16
N SER A 32 10.68 -7.92 -10.93
CA SER A 32 11.52 -9.03 -10.45
C SER A 32 10.87 -10.38 -10.65
N ARG A 33 11.67 -11.45 -10.71
CA ARG A 33 11.21 -12.85 -10.57
C ARG A 33 11.25 -13.34 -9.11
N LYS A 34 11.81 -12.55 -8.18
CA LYS A 34 11.98 -12.94 -6.78
C LYS A 34 10.74 -12.56 -5.95
N LYS A 35 9.87 -13.55 -5.70
CA LYS A 35 8.60 -13.39 -4.96
C LYS A 35 8.75 -12.63 -3.63
N HIS A 36 9.74 -12.98 -2.80
CA HIS A 36 9.97 -12.32 -1.50
C HIS A 36 10.30 -10.82 -1.60
N VAL A 37 10.96 -10.38 -2.68
CA VAL A 37 11.27 -8.96 -2.89
C VAL A 37 10.00 -8.20 -3.29
N ILE A 38 9.16 -8.82 -4.12
CA ILE A 38 7.86 -8.27 -4.51
C ILE A 38 6.96 -8.15 -3.28
N ASP A 39 6.90 -9.20 -2.46
CA ASP A 39 6.10 -9.19 -1.23
C ASP A 39 6.57 -8.09 -0.28
N ALA A 40 7.88 -7.85 -0.16
CA ALA A 40 8.40 -6.74 0.62
C ALA A 40 8.02 -5.36 0.02
N ILE A 41 8.01 -5.20 -1.31
CA ILE A 41 7.57 -3.95 -1.94
C ILE A 41 6.08 -3.72 -1.72
N VAL A 42 5.25 -4.74 -1.93
CA VAL A 42 3.78 -4.68 -1.74
C VAL A 42 3.43 -4.29 -0.30
N ASN A 43 4.08 -4.93 0.68
CA ASN A 43 3.88 -4.59 2.09
C ASN A 43 4.39 -3.17 2.39
N HIS A 44 5.47 -2.72 1.75
CA HIS A 44 5.97 -1.35 1.91
C HIS A 44 4.93 -0.33 1.47
N ILE A 45 4.32 -0.54 0.30
CA ILE A 45 3.25 0.30 -0.27
C ILE A 45 2.03 0.34 0.67
N LEU A 46 1.58 -0.83 1.13
CA LEU A 46 0.43 -0.90 2.04
C LEU A 46 0.68 -0.11 3.33
N LEU A 47 1.90 -0.20 3.89
CA LEU A 47 2.28 0.55 5.09
C LEU A 47 2.34 2.05 4.83
N GLU A 48 2.82 2.48 3.66
CA GLU A 48 2.82 3.91 3.29
C GLU A 48 1.40 4.45 3.23
N TYR A 49 0.50 3.74 2.55
CA TYR A 49 -0.89 4.16 2.54
C TYR A 49 -1.53 4.15 3.93
N ALA A 50 -1.25 3.14 4.76
CA ALA A 50 -1.77 3.11 6.13
C ALA A 50 -1.22 4.25 7.02
N MET A 51 -0.06 4.82 6.68
CA MET A 51 0.56 5.93 7.42
C MET A 51 0.12 7.31 6.93
N GLU A 52 -0.19 7.46 5.64
CA GLU A 52 -0.50 8.76 5.02
C GLU A 52 -2.00 9.10 5.03
N GLN A 53 -2.85 8.10 5.25
CA GLN A 53 -4.30 8.25 5.16
C GLN A 53 -4.92 8.39 6.56
N SER A 54 -5.81 9.37 6.73
CA SER A 54 -6.58 9.53 7.96
C SER A 54 -7.82 8.64 8.00
N TYR A 55 -8.24 8.15 6.84
CA TYR A 55 -9.38 7.28 6.65
C TYR A 55 -8.98 6.10 5.75
N MET A 56 -9.21 4.89 6.25
CA MET A 56 -8.95 3.67 5.52
C MET A 56 -10.08 2.67 5.80
N ARG A 57 -10.80 2.27 4.75
CA ARG A 57 -11.87 1.27 4.80
C ARG A 57 -11.77 0.31 3.63
N VAL A 58 -12.42 -0.83 3.74
CA VAL A 58 -12.49 -1.83 2.67
C VAL A 58 -13.93 -2.01 2.20
N ALA A 59 -14.09 -2.12 0.89
CA ALA A 59 -15.32 -2.61 0.27
C ALA A 59 -15.25 -4.14 0.23
N VAL A 60 -16.24 -4.81 0.81
CA VAL A 60 -16.31 -6.27 0.92
C VAL A 60 -17.60 -6.81 0.32
N GLN A 61 -17.53 -7.99 -0.28
CA GLN A 61 -18.68 -8.74 -0.76
C GLN A 61 -18.56 -10.19 -0.27
N GLY A 62 -19.33 -10.52 0.76
CA GLY A 62 -19.06 -11.73 1.56
C GLY A 62 -17.71 -11.61 2.27
N ASP A 63 -16.86 -12.64 2.15
CA ASP A 63 -15.53 -12.68 2.76
C ASP A 63 -14.41 -12.10 1.86
N ARG A 64 -14.78 -11.62 0.66
CA ARG A 64 -13.82 -11.10 -0.32
C ARG A 64 -13.72 -9.59 -0.23
N ILE A 65 -12.50 -9.08 -0.13
CA ILE A 65 -12.20 -7.66 -0.31
C ILE A 65 -12.20 -7.36 -1.81
N LEU A 66 -13.01 -6.37 -2.21
CA LEU A 66 -13.08 -5.88 -3.58
C LEU A 66 -12.13 -4.71 -3.81
N GLY A 67 -11.87 -3.92 -2.76
CA GLY A 67 -11.04 -2.73 -2.89
C GLY A 67 -10.84 -1.99 -1.58
N LEU A 68 -9.88 -1.07 -1.63
CA LEU A 68 -9.45 -0.24 -0.52
C LEU A 68 -9.88 1.20 -0.78
N LEU A 69 -10.64 1.76 0.16
CA LEU A 69 -11.12 3.13 0.16
C LEU A 69 -10.22 3.93 1.09
N MET A 70 -9.57 4.95 0.55
CA MET A 70 -8.58 5.76 1.26
C MET A 70 -8.91 7.24 1.10
N GLY A 71 -8.66 8.00 2.17
CA GLY A 71 -8.86 9.44 2.17
C GLY A 71 -8.00 10.13 3.21
N ARG A 72 -7.59 11.35 2.86
CA ARG A 72 -6.85 12.26 3.73
C ARG A 72 -7.76 13.40 4.14
N ASN A 73 -7.91 13.58 5.44
CA ASN A 73 -8.47 14.75 6.08
C ASN A 73 -7.30 15.48 6.74
N GLU A 74 -7.13 16.76 6.45
CA GLU A 74 -6.04 17.60 6.97
C GLU A 74 -6.03 17.67 8.50
N GLU A 75 -7.19 17.50 9.15
CA GLU A 75 -7.33 17.53 10.61
C GLU A 75 -7.05 16.19 11.30
N SER A 76 -7.13 15.07 10.58
CA SER A 76 -7.21 13.72 11.16
C SER A 76 -5.96 12.89 10.97
N TYR A 77 -4.78 13.52 10.89
CA TYR A 77 -3.51 12.77 10.89
C TYR A 77 -3.32 12.08 12.23
N SER A 78 -3.79 10.83 12.32
CA SER A 78 -3.71 10.06 13.55
C SER A 78 -2.25 9.69 13.80
N ARG A 79 -1.54 10.47 14.64
CA ARG A 79 -0.20 10.14 15.15
C ARG A 79 -0.10 8.69 15.62
N ARG A 80 -1.22 8.11 16.10
CA ARG A 80 -1.33 6.72 16.53
C ARG A 80 -1.15 5.71 15.40
N GLN A 81 -1.68 5.97 14.19
CA GLN A 81 -1.49 5.09 13.03
C GLN A 81 -0.05 5.17 12.52
N VAL A 82 0.48 6.39 12.41
CA VAL A 82 1.88 6.64 12.02
C VAL A 82 2.83 5.86 12.93
N MET A 83 2.71 6.03 14.26
CA MET A 83 3.56 5.33 15.23
C MET A 83 3.42 3.80 15.18
N ARG A 84 2.24 3.28 14.83
CA ARG A 84 1.99 1.84 14.73
C ARG A 84 2.71 1.20 13.54
N TYR A 85 2.76 1.88 12.39
CA TYR A 85 3.27 1.33 11.14
C TYR A 85 4.68 1.77 10.78
N TRP A 86 5.15 2.89 11.37
CA TRP A 86 6.49 3.45 11.11
C TRP A 86 7.64 2.46 11.35
N PRO A 87 7.71 1.72 12.47
CA PRO A 87 8.81 0.77 12.69
C PRO A 87 8.85 -0.33 11.63
N LYS A 88 7.67 -0.88 11.26
CA LYS A 88 7.56 -1.89 10.21
C LYS A 88 8.04 -1.35 8.86
N ARG A 89 7.68 -0.11 8.52
CA ARG A 89 8.12 0.55 7.29
C ARG A 89 9.64 0.74 7.26
N ILE A 90 10.27 1.15 8.37
CA ILE A 90 11.74 1.27 8.46
C ILE A 90 12.40 -0.07 8.17
N LEU A 91 11.98 -1.13 8.87
CA LEU A 91 12.59 -2.46 8.73
C LEU A 91 12.48 -2.97 7.28
N LEU A 92 11.31 -2.80 6.67
CA LEU A 92 11.11 -3.14 5.26
C LEU A 92 11.99 -2.30 4.33
N SER A 93 12.16 -1.01 4.61
CA SER A 93 13.00 -0.12 3.81
C SER A 93 14.48 -0.54 3.87
N ILE A 94 14.97 -0.94 5.05
CA ILE A 94 16.33 -1.47 5.23
C ILE A 94 16.50 -2.75 4.41
N TYR A 95 15.56 -3.69 4.53
CA TYR A 95 15.55 -4.92 3.74
C TYR A 95 15.60 -4.63 2.23
N LEU A 96 14.73 -3.75 1.74
CA LEU A 96 14.66 -3.39 0.32
C LEU A 96 15.96 -2.73 -0.18
N ARG A 97 16.65 -1.92 0.64
CA ARG A 97 17.98 -1.36 0.30
C ARG A 97 19.06 -2.43 0.10
N GLY A 98 18.92 -3.57 0.78
CA GLY A 98 19.78 -4.74 0.58
C GLY A 98 19.63 -5.38 -0.80
N THR A 99 18.53 -5.10 -1.52
CA THR A 99 18.24 -5.72 -2.83
C THR A 99 18.37 -4.69 -3.97
N GLN A 100 18.90 -5.10 -5.13
CA GLN A 100 19.01 -4.19 -6.29
C GLN A 100 17.64 -3.69 -6.78
N VAL A 101 16.63 -4.57 -6.77
CA VAL A 101 15.25 -4.23 -7.14
C VAL A 101 14.63 -3.27 -6.13
N GLY A 102 14.75 -3.55 -4.83
CA GLY A 102 14.26 -2.65 -3.78
C GLY A 102 14.94 -1.29 -3.82
N ARG A 103 16.25 -1.21 -4.11
CA ARG A 103 16.95 0.07 -4.34
C ARG A 103 16.36 0.85 -5.53
N ARG A 104 16.04 0.18 -6.64
CA ARG A 104 15.40 0.83 -7.80
C ARG A 104 14.01 1.35 -7.45
N TYR A 105 13.22 0.55 -6.74
CA TYR A 105 11.89 0.94 -6.25
C TYR A 105 11.98 2.18 -5.35
N LEU A 106 12.82 2.14 -4.31
CA LEU A 106 12.97 3.25 -3.35
C LEU A 106 13.50 4.54 -4.01
N LYS A 107 14.33 4.45 -5.07
CA LYS A 107 14.81 5.62 -5.83
C LYS A 107 13.76 6.23 -6.76
N LYS A 108 12.85 5.41 -7.28
CA LYS A 108 11.75 5.86 -8.16
C LYS A 108 10.58 6.44 -7.38
N GLN A 109 10.52 6.22 -6.06
CA GLN A 109 9.57 6.95 -5.23
C GLN A 109 9.93 8.43 -5.29
N PRO A 110 8.98 9.32 -5.61
CA PRO A 110 9.21 10.75 -5.50
C PRO A 110 9.41 11.05 -4.01
N HIS A 111 10.68 11.17 -3.60
CA HIS A 111 11.02 11.67 -2.28
C HIS A 111 10.45 13.08 -2.17
N GLY A 112 9.28 13.23 -1.54
CA GLY A 112 8.75 14.42 -0.86
C GLY A 112 9.34 15.78 -1.24
N LYS A 113 9.48 16.07 -2.53
CA LYS A 113 9.65 17.41 -3.05
C LYS A 113 8.32 17.76 -3.68
N SER A 114 7.60 18.60 -2.95
CA SER A 114 6.48 19.39 -3.45
C SER A 114 6.71 19.81 -4.90
N GLY A 115 5.76 19.49 -5.78
CA GLY A 115 5.69 20.05 -7.12
C GLY A 115 5.85 19.02 -8.24
N ARG A 116 4.70 18.70 -8.85
CA ARG A 116 4.52 18.22 -10.24
C ARG A 116 5.46 17.11 -10.71
N SER A 117 4.90 15.89 -10.79
CA SER A 117 4.77 15.15 -12.05
C SER A 117 4.28 13.73 -11.73
N THR A 118 2.97 13.55 -11.77
CA THR A 118 2.40 12.27 -12.17
C THR A 118 2.83 12.05 -13.62
N PRO A 119 3.57 10.99 -14.00
CA PRO A 119 3.36 10.44 -15.31
C PRO A 119 2.02 9.74 -15.24
N VAL A 120 0.96 10.45 -15.65
CA VAL A 120 -0.23 9.79 -16.15
C VAL A 120 0.28 8.92 -17.29
N ALA A 121 0.10 7.60 -17.17
CA ALA A 121 0.23 6.74 -18.33
C ALA A 121 -0.80 7.26 -19.33
N GLU A 122 -0.31 7.97 -20.36
CA GLU A 122 -1.10 8.27 -21.55
C GLU A 122 -1.48 6.92 -22.16
N LEU A 123 -2.76 6.57 -22.01
CA LEU A 123 -3.48 5.66 -22.89
C LEU A 123 -3.92 6.44 -24.13
#